data_AF-A0A1S3IHK4-F1
#
_entry.id   AF-A0A1S3IHK4-F1
#
_cell.length_a   1.000
_cell.length_b   1.000
_cell.length_c   1.000
_cell.angle_alpha   90.00
_cell.angle_beta   90.00
_cell.angle_gamma   90.00
#
_symmetry.space_group_name_H-M   'P 1'
#
loop_
_entity.id
_entity.type
_entity.pdbx_description
1 polymer ?
#
loop_
_entity_poly.entity_id
_entity_poly.type
_entity_poly.pdbx_seq_one_letter_code
_entity_poly.pdbx_strand_id
1 'polypeptide(L)'
;MWLPFPALRVIVKQLIIRHKTFGLINSFFIYMQAFTPLYCSKWLVADMGDNIAGLTNGHSSSAEYDFLLKFLALGDSGVGKTSFLYQYTDGKFTGKFISTVGIDFREKRVVHRSPTVDGTVGRSQRVHLQLWDTAGQERFRSLTTAFFRDAMGFILLFDLTSEQSFLNIRNWMAQLQTHAYCENPDIVLCGNKADLEDLRVVPEEKAKAIAEKYGIPYFETSAATSQNVTKAIECLLDKVMLRMEQSVDKTAGGKMGKNGKKGVELEEADRKSGCSC
;
A
#
# COMPACT_ATOMS: atom_id res chain seq x y z
N MET A 1 -34.40 -9.37 -19.43
CA MET A 1 -34.10 -10.70 -19.99
C MET A 1 -32.59 -10.78 -20.10
N TRP A 2 -31.94 -11.46 -19.15
CA TRP A 2 -30.49 -11.49 -19.01
C TRP A 2 -29.90 -12.55 -19.94
N LEU A 3 -28.93 -12.17 -20.78
CA LEU A 3 -28.20 -13.11 -21.63
C LEU A 3 -27.22 -13.94 -20.79
N PRO A 4 -27.07 -15.26 -21.05
CA PRO A 4 -26.20 -16.12 -20.26
C PRO A 4 -24.70 -15.84 -20.49
N PHE A 5 -23.92 -16.09 -19.45
CA PHE A 5 -22.47 -15.83 -19.26
C PHE A 5 -21.51 -16.18 -20.44
N PRO A 6 -21.77 -17.17 -21.31
CA PRO A 6 -20.87 -17.43 -22.45
C PRO A 6 -20.93 -16.36 -23.55
N ALA A 7 -22.06 -15.65 -23.69
CA ALA A 7 -22.26 -14.67 -24.77
C ALA A 7 -21.48 -13.36 -24.53
N LEU A 8 -21.31 -12.96 -23.26
CA LEU A 8 -20.58 -11.75 -22.89
C LEU A 8 -19.08 -11.87 -23.18
N ARG A 9 -18.49 -13.06 -23.01
CA ARG A 9 -17.09 -13.34 -23.33
C ARG A 9 -16.79 -13.25 -24.83
N VAL A 10 -17.74 -13.63 -25.68
CA VAL A 10 -17.58 -13.57 -27.15
C VAL A 10 -17.67 -12.12 -27.64
N ILE A 11 -18.61 -11.33 -27.10
CA ILE A 11 -18.77 -9.92 -27.46
C ILE A 11 -17.53 -9.10 -27.06
N VAL A 12 -16.98 -9.34 -25.87
CA VAL A 12 -15.74 -8.68 -25.40
C VAL A 12 -14.53 -9.08 -26.25
N LYS A 13 -14.40 -10.35 -26.63
CA LYS A 13 -13.32 -10.78 -27.54
C LYS A 13 -13.47 -10.22 -28.96
N GLN A 14 -14.70 -10.09 -29.48
CA GLN A 14 -14.94 -9.51 -30.81
C GLN A 14 -14.66 -8.00 -30.86
N LEU A 15 -14.92 -7.26 -29.76
CA LEU A 15 -14.58 -5.84 -29.66
C LEU A 15 -13.07 -5.58 -29.56
N ILE A 16 -12.33 -6.45 -28.86
CA ILE A 16 -10.86 -6.36 -28.73
C ILE A 16 -10.15 -6.56 -30.08
N ILE A 17 -10.71 -7.41 -30.96
CA ILE A 17 -10.12 -7.68 -32.28
C ILE A 17 -10.40 -6.54 -33.29
N ARG A 18 -11.52 -5.82 -33.16
CA ARG A 18 -11.91 -4.75 -34.10
C ARG A 18 -11.30 -3.37 -33.82
N HIS A 19 -10.69 -3.12 -32.67
CA HIS A 19 -10.20 -1.78 -32.27
C HIS A 19 -8.67 -1.60 -32.22
N LYS A 20 -7.90 -2.44 -32.93
CA LYS A 20 -6.44 -2.26 -33.08
C LYS A 20 -6.01 -1.03 -33.90
N THR A 21 -6.93 -0.16 -34.29
CA THR A 21 -6.66 1.07 -35.03
C THR A 21 -7.50 2.22 -34.47
N PHE A 22 -7.13 2.76 -33.31
CA PHE A 22 -7.15 4.21 -32.98
C PHE A 22 -6.84 4.41 -31.48
N GLY A 23 -5.95 5.37 -31.19
CA GLY A 23 -5.40 5.63 -29.85
C GLY A 23 -6.38 6.27 -28.86
N LEU A 24 -7.20 5.46 -28.20
CA LEU A 24 -7.99 5.86 -27.03
C LEU A 24 -8.02 4.72 -25.98
N ILE A 25 -6.91 4.52 -25.28
CA ILE A 25 -6.78 3.49 -24.23
C ILE A 25 -7.25 3.99 -22.85
N ASN A 26 -7.35 5.31 -22.63
CA ASN A 26 -7.64 5.86 -21.29
C ASN A 26 -9.11 5.86 -20.86
N SER A 27 -10.08 5.84 -21.78
CA SER A 27 -11.52 5.89 -21.40
C SER A 27 -12.16 4.52 -21.18
N PHE A 28 -11.56 3.43 -21.67
CA PHE A 28 -12.18 2.10 -21.61
C PHE A 28 -11.90 1.37 -20.28
N PHE A 29 -10.75 1.65 -19.64
CA PHE A 29 -10.40 1.07 -18.35
C PHE A 29 -11.25 1.61 -17.19
N ILE A 30 -11.70 2.87 -17.29
CA ILE A 30 -12.54 3.52 -16.28
C ILE A 30 -13.96 2.91 -16.25
N TYR A 31 -14.46 2.43 -17.39
CA TYR A 31 -15.85 1.99 -17.51
C TYR A 31 -16.10 0.55 -17.01
N MET A 32 -15.07 -0.30 -16.97
CA MET A 32 -15.23 -1.72 -16.62
C MET A 32 -15.16 -2.04 -15.11
N GLN A 33 -14.68 -1.12 -14.26
CA GLN A 33 -14.54 -1.38 -12.82
C GLN A 33 -15.67 -0.80 -11.95
N ALA A 34 -16.64 -0.09 -12.55
CA ALA A 34 -17.76 0.51 -11.82
C ALA A 34 -18.89 -0.46 -11.46
N PHE A 35 -18.81 -1.76 -11.82
CA PHE A 35 -19.99 -2.66 -11.81
C PHE A 35 -19.85 -4.01 -11.07
N THR A 36 -19.02 -4.11 -10.02
CA THR A 36 -19.06 -5.34 -9.17
C THR A 36 -18.90 -5.06 -7.67
N PRO A 37 -19.95 -4.59 -6.97
CA PRO A 37 -19.86 -4.35 -5.52
C PRO A 37 -20.05 -5.59 -4.63
N LEU A 38 -20.38 -6.79 -5.14
CA LEU A 38 -20.90 -7.87 -4.27
C LEU A 38 -20.16 -9.23 -4.25
N TYR A 39 -18.98 -9.37 -4.85
CA TYR A 39 -18.31 -10.69 -4.94
C TYR A 39 -16.84 -10.73 -4.47
N CYS A 40 -16.37 -9.69 -3.75
CA CYS A 40 -14.95 -9.51 -3.48
C CYS A 40 -14.36 -10.44 -2.39
N SER A 41 -15.18 -10.99 -1.48
CA SER A 41 -14.66 -11.86 -0.40
C SER A 41 -14.15 -13.23 -0.87
N LYS A 42 -14.50 -13.67 -2.09
CA LYS A 42 -13.99 -14.93 -2.67
C LYS A 42 -12.79 -14.75 -3.61
N TRP A 43 -12.52 -13.54 -4.09
CA TRP A 43 -11.38 -13.28 -4.98
C TRP A 43 -10.05 -13.17 -4.23
N LEU A 44 -10.08 -12.84 -2.93
CA LEU A 44 -8.89 -12.76 -2.06
C LEU A 44 -8.11 -14.09 -1.99
N VAL A 45 -8.79 -15.24 -2.12
CA VAL A 45 -8.14 -16.55 -2.09
C VAL A 45 -7.59 -16.96 -3.46
N ALA A 46 -8.17 -16.46 -4.56
CA ALA A 46 -7.76 -16.84 -5.91
C ALA A 46 -6.45 -16.17 -6.32
N ASP A 47 -6.27 -14.87 -6.03
CA ASP A 47 -5.06 -14.13 -6.43
C ASP A 47 -3.85 -14.43 -5.53
N MET A 48 -4.10 -14.78 -4.26
CA MET A 48 -3.06 -15.33 -3.36
C MET A 48 -2.65 -16.77 -3.72
N GLY A 49 -3.57 -17.56 -4.30
CA GLY A 49 -3.31 -18.93 -4.72
C GLY A 49 -2.42 -19.02 -5.97
N ASP A 50 -2.59 -18.09 -6.92
CA ASP A 50 -1.84 -18.09 -8.17
C ASP A 50 -0.37 -17.65 -8.01
N ASN A 51 -0.02 -16.96 -6.92
CA ASN A 51 1.38 -16.66 -6.57
C ASN A 51 2.12 -17.81 -5.85
N ILE A 52 1.42 -18.88 -5.47
CA ILE A 52 2.02 -20.05 -4.77
C ILE A 52 2.05 -21.30 -5.67
N ALA A 53 1.30 -21.34 -6.77
CA ALA A 53 1.21 -22.50 -7.67
C ALA A 53 2.43 -22.72 -8.60
N GLY A 54 3.52 -21.96 -8.44
CA GLY A 54 4.74 -22.09 -9.26
C GLY A 54 5.74 -23.17 -8.81
N LEU A 55 5.43 -23.95 -7.78
CA LEU A 55 6.28 -25.03 -7.27
C LEU A 55 5.73 -26.38 -7.72
N THR A 56 5.82 -26.72 -9.01
CA THR A 56 6.02 -28.09 -9.54
C THR A 56 6.09 -28.07 -11.07
N ASN A 57 7.30 -28.28 -11.58
CA ASN A 57 7.69 -28.73 -12.93
C ASN A 57 7.20 -27.95 -14.17
N GLY A 58 8.11 -27.14 -14.72
CA GLY A 58 8.12 -26.72 -16.13
C GLY A 58 8.95 -25.46 -16.34
N HIS A 59 10.11 -25.56 -17.01
CA HIS A 59 11.03 -24.45 -17.24
C HIS A 59 10.38 -23.25 -17.96
N SER A 60 10.23 -22.10 -17.29
CA SER A 60 10.28 -20.77 -17.92
C SER A 60 10.74 -19.70 -16.91
N SER A 61 11.87 -19.04 -17.22
CA SER A 61 12.51 -17.89 -16.55
C SER A 61 12.47 -17.83 -15.02
N SER A 62 13.61 -18.11 -14.38
CA SER A 62 13.86 -17.86 -12.95
C SER A 62 13.28 -16.50 -12.51
N ALA A 63 12.34 -16.49 -11.56
CA ALA A 63 11.79 -15.25 -11.02
C ALA A 63 12.92 -14.34 -10.53
N GLU A 64 13.03 -13.16 -11.16
CA GLU A 64 14.14 -12.22 -10.99
C GLU A 64 14.11 -11.53 -9.61
N TYR A 65 12.95 -11.54 -8.95
CA TYR A 65 12.70 -11.03 -7.61
C TYR A 65 11.77 -11.97 -6.84
N ASP A 66 11.79 -11.88 -5.51
CA ASP A 66 10.96 -12.69 -4.60
C ASP A 66 9.67 -11.95 -4.22
N PHE A 67 9.71 -10.61 -4.16
CA PHE A 67 8.55 -9.77 -3.85
C PHE A 67 8.45 -8.57 -4.79
N LEU A 68 7.22 -8.22 -5.18
CA LEU A 68 6.88 -6.97 -5.86
C LEU A 68 6.07 -6.11 -4.91
N LEU A 69 6.59 -4.94 -4.52
CA LEU A 69 5.89 -4.04 -3.59
C LEU A 69 5.60 -2.71 -4.25
N LYS A 70 4.40 -2.16 -3.98
CA LYS A 70 3.96 -0.87 -4.50
C LYS A 70 3.90 0.16 -3.38
N PHE A 71 4.73 1.20 -3.45
CA PHE A 71 4.66 2.35 -2.55
C PHE A 71 4.14 3.57 -3.28
N LEU A 72 3.33 4.38 -2.59
CA LEU A 72 2.71 5.58 -3.15
C LEU A 72 3.20 6.81 -2.39
N ALA A 73 3.77 7.79 -3.11
CA ALA A 73 4.14 9.08 -2.56
C ALA A 73 2.94 10.03 -2.59
N LEU A 74 2.62 10.64 -1.45
CA LEU A 74 1.49 11.53 -1.22
C LEU A 74 1.93 12.83 -0.55
N GLY A 75 1.11 13.86 -0.68
CA GLY A 75 1.41 15.20 -0.18
C GLY A 75 1.06 16.27 -1.21
N ASP A 76 1.08 17.52 -0.78
CA ASP A 76 0.67 18.66 -1.60
C ASP A 76 1.57 18.85 -2.84
N SER A 77 1.11 19.67 -3.79
CA SER A 77 1.93 20.09 -4.92
C SER A 77 3.16 20.87 -4.42
N GLY A 78 4.34 20.62 -5.00
CA GLY A 78 5.56 21.37 -4.65
C GLY A 78 6.33 20.89 -3.43
N VAL A 79 5.83 19.91 -2.67
CA VAL A 79 6.54 19.37 -1.49
C VAL A 79 7.77 18.52 -1.83
N GLY A 80 7.92 18.12 -3.10
CA GLY A 80 9.11 17.41 -3.60
C GLY A 80 8.98 15.88 -3.72
N LYS A 81 7.77 15.34 -3.89
CA LYS A 81 7.52 13.90 -4.10
C LYS A 81 8.33 13.31 -5.25
N THR A 82 8.24 13.91 -6.43
CA THR A 82 8.98 13.51 -7.63
C THR A 82 10.48 13.54 -7.38
N SER A 83 11.01 14.65 -6.86
CA SER A 83 12.44 14.79 -6.56
C SER A 83 12.91 13.77 -5.52
N PHE A 84 12.10 13.46 -4.50
CA PHE A 84 12.41 12.45 -3.50
C PHE A 84 12.53 11.05 -4.12
N LEU A 85 11.58 10.66 -4.97
CA LEU A 85 11.62 9.37 -5.66
C LEU A 85 12.75 9.29 -6.69
N TYR A 86 13.04 10.38 -7.40
CA TYR A 86 14.18 10.48 -8.32
C TYR A 86 15.52 10.38 -7.57
N GLN A 87 15.64 11.05 -6.43
CA GLN A 87 16.84 10.98 -5.60
C GLN A 87 17.07 9.55 -5.10
N TYR A 88 16.02 8.84 -4.70
CA TYR A 88 16.16 7.44 -4.29
C TYR A 88 16.52 6.51 -5.45
N THR A 89 15.91 6.67 -6.62
CA THR A 89 16.06 5.76 -7.77
C THR A 89 17.35 5.98 -8.53
N ASP A 90 17.64 7.24 -8.88
CA ASP A 90 18.74 7.62 -9.78
C ASP A 90 19.89 8.33 -9.07
N GLY A 91 19.73 8.71 -7.79
CA GLY A 91 20.70 9.54 -7.07
C GLY A 91 20.83 10.95 -7.65
N LYS A 92 19.78 11.45 -8.32
CA LYS A 92 19.78 12.73 -9.04
C LYS A 92 18.73 13.69 -8.48
N PHE A 93 19.12 14.95 -8.43
CA PHE A 93 18.24 16.06 -8.11
C PHE A 93 18.20 17.09 -9.26
N THR A 94 17.00 17.61 -9.55
CA THR A 94 16.81 18.76 -10.44
C THR A 94 16.10 19.86 -9.66
N GLY A 95 16.70 21.05 -9.62
CA GLY A 95 16.09 22.22 -8.97
C GLY A 95 14.94 22.84 -9.77
N LYS A 96 14.68 22.38 -11.00
CA LYS A 96 13.56 22.86 -11.81
C LYS A 96 12.25 22.27 -11.29
N PHE A 97 11.34 23.13 -10.87
CA PHE A 97 9.98 22.72 -10.55
C PHE A 97 9.21 22.39 -11.84
N ILE A 98 8.89 21.11 -12.03
CA ILE A 98 8.01 20.62 -13.07
C ILE A 98 6.84 19.94 -12.38
N SER A 99 5.62 20.42 -12.61
CA SER A 99 4.43 19.82 -12.01
C SER A 99 4.15 18.46 -12.64
N THR A 100 4.02 17.42 -11.82
CA THR A 100 3.56 16.09 -12.28
C THR A 100 2.12 16.19 -12.80
N VAL A 101 1.90 15.74 -14.03
CA VAL A 101 0.57 15.63 -14.63
C VAL A 101 0.10 14.19 -14.48
N GLY A 102 -0.98 13.98 -13.74
CA GLY A 102 -1.50 12.63 -13.49
C GLY A 102 -0.64 11.84 -12.50
N ILE A 103 -0.24 10.63 -12.89
CA ILE A 103 0.49 9.67 -12.06
C ILE A 103 1.65 9.11 -12.88
N ASP A 104 2.83 9.06 -12.29
CA ASP A 104 4.04 8.46 -12.84
C ASP A 104 4.51 7.34 -11.89
N PHE A 105 5.35 6.44 -12.36
CA PHE A 105 5.96 5.44 -11.47
C PHE A 105 7.40 5.16 -11.85
N ARG A 106 8.17 4.76 -10.84
CA ARG A 106 9.57 4.35 -10.98
C ARG A 106 9.81 3.02 -10.32
N GLU A 107 10.87 2.36 -10.75
CA GLU A 107 11.20 1.04 -10.26
C GLU A 107 12.62 1.00 -9.69
N LYS A 108 12.79 0.29 -8.57
CA LYS A 108 14.11 0.01 -8.01
C LYS A 108 14.15 -1.40 -7.45
N ARG A 109 15.16 -2.16 -7.83
CA ARG A 109 15.42 -3.46 -7.22
C ARG A 109 16.32 -3.28 -6.02
N VAL A 110 15.91 -3.85 -4.91
CA VAL A 110 16.64 -3.83 -3.65
C VAL A 110 16.70 -5.22 -3.05
N VAL A 111 17.67 -5.44 -2.17
CA VAL A 111 17.77 -6.67 -1.41
C VAL A 111 17.47 -6.34 0.04
N HIS A 112 16.32 -6.79 0.52
CA HIS A 112 15.94 -6.66 1.92
C HIS A 112 16.55 -7.82 2.71
N ARG A 113 17.04 -7.52 3.92
CA ARG A 113 17.58 -8.50 4.85
C ARG A 113 16.88 -8.32 6.17
N SER A 114 15.99 -9.26 6.50
CA SER A 114 15.29 -9.25 7.78
C SER A 114 16.28 -9.52 8.92
N PRO A 115 16.34 -8.69 9.97
CA PRO A 115 17.10 -9.00 11.16
C PRO A 115 16.44 -10.16 11.93
N THR A 116 17.20 -11.21 12.23
CA THR A 116 16.69 -12.28 13.11
C THR A 116 16.71 -11.85 14.58
N VAL A 117 15.88 -12.51 15.39
CA VAL A 117 15.76 -12.26 16.85
C VAL A 117 17.11 -12.49 17.58
N ASP A 118 17.95 -13.33 17.00
CA ASP A 118 19.26 -13.77 17.45
C ASP A 118 20.43 -12.93 16.89
N GLY A 119 20.14 -11.87 16.12
CA GLY A 119 21.16 -10.98 15.56
C GLY A 119 21.93 -11.56 14.36
N THR A 120 21.56 -12.74 13.90
CA THR A 120 22.05 -13.30 12.63
C THR A 120 21.35 -12.65 11.45
N VAL A 121 22.04 -12.53 10.30
CA VAL A 121 21.43 -11.98 9.09
C VAL A 121 20.37 -12.96 8.59
N GLY A 122 19.11 -12.56 8.61
CA GLY A 122 17.99 -13.38 8.15
C GLY A 122 18.01 -13.58 6.63
N ARG A 123 16.93 -14.19 6.12
CA ARG A 123 16.84 -14.51 4.69
C ARG A 123 16.96 -13.24 3.85
N SER A 124 17.90 -13.26 2.91
CA SER A 124 18.01 -12.23 1.88
C SER A 124 16.85 -12.38 0.90
N GLN A 125 16.06 -11.32 0.73
CA GLN A 125 14.87 -11.30 -0.13
C GLN A 125 15.06 -10.22 -1.19
N ARG A 126 14.90 -10.59 -2.46
CA ARG A 126 14.96 -9.67 -3.60
C ARG A 126 13.62 -8.99 -3.77
N VAL A 127 13.59 -7.68 -3.63
CA VAL A 127 12.39 -6.87 -3.70
C VAL A 127 12.44 -5.96 -4.93
N HIS A 128 11.42 -6.03 -5.77
CA HIS A 128 11.17 -5.08 -6.84
C HIS A 128 10.21 -4.02 -6.29
N LEU A 129 10.71 -2.82 -6.04
CA LEU A 129 9.89 -1.69 -5.60
C LEU A 129 9.31 -0.96 -6.80
N GLN A 130 8.00 -0.78 -6.82
CA GLN A 130 7.28 0.16 -7.68
C GLN A 130 6.90 1.39 -6.85
N LEU A 131 7.47 2.53 -7.20
CA LEU A 131 7.34 3.80 -6.50
C LEU A 131 6.46 4.71 -7.33
N TRP A 132 5.22 4.89 -6.89
CA TRP A 132 4.20 5.66 -7.58
C TRP A 132 4.27 7.12 -7.14
N ASP A 133 4.55 8.01 -8.09
CA ASP A 133 4.50 9.46 -7.92
C ASP A 133 3.10 9.97 -8.27
N THR A 134 2.52 10.77 -7.38
CA THR A 134 1.18 11.32 -7.58
C THR A 134 1.25 12.83 -7.82
N ALA A 135 0.40 13.34 -8.71
CA ALA A 135 0.17 14.78 -8.78
C ALA A 135 -0.40 15.28 -7.45
N GLY A 136 0.27 16.27 -6.85
CA GLY A 136 -0.19 16.92 -5.61
C GLY A 136 -1.25 17.99 -5.81
N GLN A 137 -1.76 18.19 -7.03
CA GLN A 137 -2.83 19.13 -7.31
C GLN A 137 -4.19 18.53 -6.96
N GLU A 138 -5.04 19.35 -6.34
CA GLU A 138 -6.40 19.02 -5.94
C GLU A 138 -7.26 18.50 -7.10
N ARG A 139 -7.02 18.98 -8.33
CA ARG A 139 -7.73 18.57 -9.55
C ARG A 139 -7.55 17.09 -9.90
N PHE A 140 -6.51 16.44 -9.39
CA PHE A 140 -6.22 15.02 -9.66
C PHE A 140 -6.55 14.11 -8.48
N ARG A 141 -7.09 14.61 -7.35
CA ARG A 141 -7.37 13.80 -6.16
C ARG A 141 -8.34 12.64 -6.40
N SER A 142 -9.31 12.79 -7.30
CA SER A 142 -10.23 11.71 -7.69
C SER A 142 -9.56 10.59 -8.47
N LEU A 143 -8.46 10.89 -9.18
CA LEU A 143 -7.65 9.87 -9.85
C LEU A 143 -6.80 9.10 -8.83
N THR A 144 -6.31 9.78 -7.79
CA THR A 144 -5.41 9.21 -6.78
C THR A 144 -6.08 8.13 -5.91
N THR A 145 -7.38 8.24 -5.62
CA THR A 145 -8.08 7.29 -4.73
C THR A 145 -8.13 5.86 -5.27
N ALA A 146 -8.12 5.67 -6.60
CA ALA A 146 -8.06 4.34 -7.20
C ALA A 146 -6.74 3.62 -6.86
N PHE A 147 -5.64 4.36 -6.75
CA PHE A 147 -4.30 3.82 -6.49
C PHE A 147 -4.05 3.52 -5.01
N PHE A 148 -4.90 4.01 -4.10
CA PHE A 148 -4.74 3.75 -2.67
C PHE A 148 -5.01 2.29 -2.33
N ARG A 149 -5.84 1.59 -3.12
CA ARG A 149 -6.19 0.18 -2.88
C ARG A 149 -5.07 -0.79 -3.25
N ASP A 150 -4.27 -0.44 -4.25
CA ASP A 150 -3.18 -1.29 -4.74
C ASP A 150 -1.84 -0.99 -4.06
N ALA A 151 -1.76 0.08 -3.26
CA ALA A 151 -0.55 0.48 -2.56
C ALA A 151 -0.38 -0.30 -1.24
N MET A 152 0.82 -0.82 -1.02
CA MET A 152 1.18 -1.57 0.18
C MET A 152 1.74 -0.66 1.28
N GLY A 153 2.35 0.45 0.91
CA GLY A 153 2.91 1.43 1.82
C GLY A 153 2.82 2.84 1.25
N PHE A 154 2.79 3.83 2.13
CA PHE A 154 2.64 5.24 1.75
C PHE A 154 3.80 6.07 2.29
N ILE A 155 4.34 6.91 1.42
CA ILE A 155 5.33 7.91 1.79
C ILE A 155 4.55 9.23 1.81
N LEU A 156 4.31 9.78 2.99
CA LEU A 156 3.54 11.00 3.14
C LEU A 156 4.49 12.18 3.36
N LEU A 157 4.56 13.09 2.39
CA LEU A 157 5.49 14.20 2.39
C LEU A 157 4.79 15.53 2.71
N PHE A 158 5.47 16.37 3.49
CA PHE A 158 5.24 17.81 3.55
C PHE A 158 6.56 18.56 3.37
N ASP A 159 6.48 19.86 3.18
CA ASP A 159 7.62 20.76 3.02
C ASP A 159 7.90 21.51 4.33
N LEU A 160 9.12 21.40 4.86
CA LEU A 160 9.55 22.08 6.09
C LEU A 160 9.49 23.61 5.96
N THR A 161 9.52 24.14 4.74
CA THR A 161 9.39 25.58 4.44
C THR A 161 7.94 25.99 4.14
N SER A 162 6.95 25.11 4.32
CA SER A 162 5.53 25.41 4.06
C SER A 162 4.62 24.86 5.16
N GLU A 163 4.18 25.74 6.07
CA GLU A 163 3.26 25.36 7.15
C GLU A 163 1.92 24.82 6.62
N GLN A 164 1.42 25.36 5.50
CA GLN A 164 0.17 24.87 4.89
C GLN A 164 0.27 23.40 4.48
N SER A 165 1.40 22.98 3.90
CA SER A 165 1.62 21.58 3.51
C SER A 165 1.62 20.65 4.72
N PHE A 166 2.15 21.12 5.85
CA PHE A 166 2.14 20.40 7.13
C PHE A 166 0.74 20.30 7.73
N LEU A 167 -0.05 21.38 7.72
CA LEU A 167 -1.43 21.35 8.19
C LEU A 167 -2.30 20.38 7.37
N ASN A 168 -2.03 20.28 6.07
CA ASN A 168 -2.74 19.39 5.16
C ASN A 168 -2.43 17.90 5.38
N ILE A 169 -1.42 17.54 6.17
CA ILE A 169 -1.14 16.14 6.55
C ILE A 169 -2.36 15.47 7.18
N ARG A 170 -3.13 16.19 7.99
CA ARG A 170 -4.36 15.65 8.61
C ARG A 170 -5.39 15.22 7.57
N ASN A 171 -5.52 16.00 6.49
CA ASN A 171 -6.45 15.71 5.40
C ASN A 171 -5.98 14.49 4.58
N TRP A 172 -4.67 14.38 4.35
CA TRP A 172 -4.09 13.21 3.70
C TRP A 172 -4.25 11.93 4.55
N MET A 173 -4.03 12.02 5.86
CA MET A 173 -4.25 10.90 6.79
C MET A 173 -5.71 10.43 6.79
N ALA A 174 -6.67 11.36 6.81
CA ALA A 174 -8.10 11.00 6.74
C ALA A 174 -8.47 10.30 5.43
N GLN A 175 -7.88 10.74 4.30
CA GLN A 175 -8.10 10.08 3.00
C GLN A 175 -7.49 8.68 2.95
N LEU A 176 -6.31 8.49 3.53
CA LEU A 176 -5.70 7.16 3.67
C LEU A 176 -6.57 6.22 4.51
N GLN A 177 -7.04 6.68 5.67
CA GLN A 177 -7.91 5.87 6.53
C GLN A 177 -9.24 5.48 5.86
N THR A 178 -9.75 6.31 4.95
CA THR A 178 -11.04 6.06 4.28
C THR A 178 -10.90 5.15 3.05
N HIS A 179 -9.78 5.22 2.34
CA HIS A 179 -9.65 4.64 0.99
C HIS A 179 -8.53 3.61 0.84
N ALA A 180 -7.61 3.50 1.80
CA ALA A 180 -6.60 2.45 1.78
C ALA A 180 -7.25 1.07 1.93
N TYR A 181 -6.59 0.05 1.39
CA TYR A 181 -7.09 -1.32 1.42
C TYR A 181 -7.17 -1.91 2.84
N CYS A 182 -6.28 -1.50 3.74
CA CYS A 182 -6.23 -1.98 5.11
C CYS A 182 -6.57 -0.84 6.09
N GLU A 183 -7.16 -1.21 7.23
CA GLU A 183 -7.52 -0.25 8.29
C GLU A 183 -6.28 0.50 8.83
N ASN A 184 -5.12 -0.18 8.83
CA ASN A 184 -3.85 0.37 9.29
C ASN A 184 -2.78 0.25 8.18
N PRO A 185 -2.75 1.19 7.21
CA PRO A 185 -1.72 1.22 6.19
C PRO A 185 -0.35 1.58 6.80
N ASP A 186 0.71 0.96 6.28
CA ASP A 186 2.08 1.33 6.64
C ASP A 186 2.41 2.68 6.00
N ILE A 187 2.69 3.67 6.85
CA ILE A 187 2.97 5.04 6.44
C ILE A 187 4.29 5.46 7.07
N VAL A 188 5.11 6.19 6.30
CA VAL A 188 6.23 6.98 6.82
C VAL A 188 5.96 8.45 6.50
N LEU A 189 6.10 9.31 7.52
CA LEU A 189 5.99 10.76 7.38
C LEU A 189 7.37 11.36 7.08
N CYS A 190 7.44 12.18 6.04
CA CYS A 190 8.67 12.85 5.64
C CYS A 190 8.49 14.37 5.62
N GLY A 191 9.25 15.08 6.46
CA GLY A 191 9.43 16.53 6.34
C GLY A 191 10.55 16.79 5.35
N ASN A 192 10.23 17.19 4.13
CA ASN A 192 11.20 17.36 3.06
C ASN A 192 11.79 18.78 3.03
N LYS A 193 12.86 18.96 2.26
CA LYS A 193 13.64 20.21 2.12
C LYS A 193 14.36 20.64 3.40
N ALA A 194 14.85 19.67 4.17
CA ALA A 194 15.65 19.92 5.37
C ALA A 194 16.97 20.66 5.11
N ASP A 195 17.40 20.74 3.84
CA ASP A 195 18.53 21.57 3.41
C ASP A 195 18.25 23.08 3.43
N LEU A 196 16.98 23.49 3.48
CA LEU A 196 16.56 24.90 3.50
C LEU A 196 16.27 25.39 4.92
N GLU A 197 17.21 25.19 5.85
CA GLU A 197 17.02 25.48 7.28
C GLU A 197 16.68 26.96 7.53
N ASP A 198 17.28 27.89 6.78
CA ASP A 198 17.00 29.34 6.88
C ASP A 198 15.54 29.71 6.53
N LEU A 199 14.85 28.84 5.78
CA LEU A 199 13.47 29.01 5.36
C LEU A 199 12.51 28.10 6.15
N ARG A 200 12.99 27.40 7.18
CA ARG A 200 12.17 26.50 8.00
C ARG A 200 11.06 27.28 8.69
N VAL A 201 9.83 26.81 8.53
CA VAL A 201 8.64 27.33 9.23
C VAL A 201 7.94 26.26 10.06
N VAL A 202 8.27 24.98 9.86
CA VAL A 202 7.73 23.85 10.64
C VAL A 202 8.80 23.35 11.61
N PRO A 203 8.63 23.56 12.93
CA PRO A 203 9.55 23.02 13.93
C PRO A 203 9.51 21.49 13.99
N GLU A 204 10.66 20.87 14.20
CA GLU A 204 10.80 19.41 14.29
C GLU A 204 9.89 18.80 15.37
N GLU A 205 9.78 19.45 16.53
CA GLU A 205 8.92 19.01 17.65
C GLU A 205 7.44 18.92 17.24
N LYS A 206 6.96 19.88 16.46
CA LYS A 206 5.58 19.92 15.95
C LYS A 206 5.32 18.72 15.03
N ALA A 207 6.28 18.41 14.16
CA ALA A 207 6.18 17.30 13.24
C ALA A 207 6.28 15.94 13.94
N LYS A 208 7.20 15.79 14.90
CA LYS A 208 7.30 14.61 15.78
C LYS A 208 6.01 14.36 16.54
N ALA A 209 5.42 15.38 17.15
CA ALA A 209 4.16 15.24 17.88
C ALA A 209 3.00 14.76 16.99
N ILE A 210 2.94 15.20 15.72
CA ILE A 210 1.96 14.67 14.76
C ILE A 210 2.25 13.21 14.42
N ALA A 211 3.51 12.85 14.20
CA ALA A 211 3.90 11.48 13.88
C ALA A 211 3.59 10.51 15.03
N GLU A 212 3.90 10.89 16.27
CA GLU A 212 3.58 10.15 17.48
C GLU A 212 2.06 9.97 17.65
N LYS A 213 1.28 11.04 17.41
CA LYS A 213 -0.18 10.98 17.47
C LYS A 213 -0.76 9.93 16.52
N TYR A 214 -0.17 9.75 15.34
CA TYR A 214 -0.60 8.75 14.37
C TYR A 214 0.12 7.40 14.50
N GLY A 215 1.13 7.30 15.37
CA GLY A 215 1.93 6.08 15.54
C GLY A 215 2.77 5.73 14.31
N ILE A 216 3.24 6.73 13.56
CA ILE A 216 4.00 6.55 12.31
C ILE A 216 5.44 7.06 12.46
N PRO A 217 6.44 6.43 11.79
CA PRO A 217 7.80 6.96 11.76
C PRO A 217 7.88 8.33 11.08
N TYR A 218 8.79 9.17 11.56
CA TYR A 218 9.05 10.49 10.99
C TYR A 218 10.53 10.66 10.62
N PHE A 219 10.77 11.21 9.43
CA PHE A 219 12.11 11.58 8.96
C PHE A 219 12.12 12.99 8.41
N GLU A 220 13.12 13.77 8.78
CA GLU A 220 13.49 14.97 8.03
C GLU A 220 14.40 14.58 6.88
N THR A 221 14.01 14.95 5.68
CA THR A 221 14.60 14.48 4.42
C THR A 221 14.98 15.65 3.54
N SER A 222 15.98 15.44 2.70
CA SER A 222 16.29 16.35 1.61
C SER A 222 16.51 15.56 0.33
N ALA A 223 15.62 15.78 -0.64
CA ALA A 223 15.82 15.29 -1.98
C ALA A 223 17.04 15.92 -2.68
N ALA A 224 17.48 17.11 -2.25
CA ALA A 224 18.62 17.81 -2.83
C ALA A 224 19.96 17.23 -2.34
N THR A 225 20.07 16.89 -1.06
CA THR A 225 21.31 16.37 -0.44
C THR A 225 21.30 14.86 -0.22
N SER A 226 20.20 14.18 -0.58
CA SER A 226 19.94 12.77 -0.29
C SER A 226 19.78 12.43 1.21
N GLN A 227 19.73 13.42 2.09
CA GLN A 227 19.58 13.21 3.53
C GLN A 227 18.32 12.40 3.84
N ASN A 228 18.50 11.29 4.54
CA ASN A 228 17.46 10.38 5.05
C ASN A 228 16.46 9.82 4.02
N VAL A 229 16.62 10.10 2.71
CA VAL A 229 15.74 9.59 1.64
C VAL A 229 15.71 8.06 1.64
N THR A 230 16.89 7.44 1.60
CA THR A 230 17.04 5.97 1.63
C THR A 230 16.48 5.39 2.93
N LYS A 231 16.82 5.99 4.09
CA LYS A 231 16.37 5.52 5.40
C LYS A 231 14.85 5.51 5.54
N ALA A 232 14.17 6.53 5.02
CA ALA A 232 12.72 6.61 5.06
C ALA A 232 12.06 5.49 4.23
N ILE A 233 12.60 5.20 3.04
CA ILE A 233 12.07 4.12 2.17
C ILE A 233 12.40 2.74 2.74
N GLU A 234 13.61 2.54 3.27
CA GLU A 234 13.99 1.29 3.95
C GLU A 234 13.13 1.04 5.18
N CYS A 235 12.86 2.07 5.99
CA CYS A 235 11.94 1.95 7.13
C CYS A 235 10.53 1.53 6.70
N LEU A 236 10.01 2.11 5.61
CA LEU A 236 8.72 1.69 5.07
C LEU A 236 8.75 0.25 4.55
N LEU A 237 9.83 -0.12 3.86
CA LEU A 237 10.06 -1.47 3.37
C LEU A 237 10.05 -2.49 4.50
N ASP A 238 10.82 -2.24 5.56
CA ASP A 238 10.91 -3.12 6.72
C ASP A 238 9.54 -3.34 7.37
N LYS A 239 8.75 -2.27 7.55
CA LYS A 239 7.39 -2.37 8.10
C LYS A 239 6.46 -3.22 7.23
N VAL A 240 6.48 -2.98 5.92
CA VAL A 240 5.65 -3.73 4.98
C VAL A 240 6.05 -5.21 4.93
N MET A 241 7.36 -5.51 4.92
CA MET A 241 7.87 -6.88 4.93
C MET A 241 7.50 -7.62 6.22
N LEU A 242 7.68 -6.97 7.39
CA LEU A 242 7.25 -7.52 8.68
C LEU A 242 5.75 -7.82 8.72
N ARG A 243 4.92 -6.92 8.20
CA ARG A 243 3.47 -7.15 8.10
C ARG A 243 3.15 -8.33 7.19
N MET A 244 3.88 -8.48 6.07
CA MET A 244 3.70 -9.61 5.17
C MET A 244 4.04 -10.94 5.86
N GLU A 245 5.17 -11.02 6.57
CA GLU A 245 5.58 -12.20 7.34
C GLU A 245 4.51 -12.60 8.37
N GLN A 246 3.99 -11.64 9.14
CA GLN A 246 2.95 -11.90 10.16
C GLN A 246 1.60 -12.38 9.59
N SER A 247 1.29 -12.03 8.33
CA SER A 247 0.05 -12.47 7.68
C SER A 247 0.13 -13.91 7.17
N VAL A 248 1.33 -14.39 6.83
CA VAL A 248 1.58 -15.78 6.43
C VAL A 248 1.46 -16.73 7.62
N ASP A 249 2.03 -16.39 8.77
CA ASP A 249 2.02 -17.25 9.97
C ASP A 249 0.61 -17.48 10.53
N LYS A 250 -0.25 -16.46 10.48
CA LYS A 250 -1.68 -16.57 10.88
C LYS A 250 -2.46 -17.56 10.01
N THR A 251 -2.03 -17.76 8.77
CA THR A 251 -2.68 -18.66 7.81
C THR A 251 -2.16 -20.10 7.95
N ALA A 252 -0.88 -20.27 8.36
CA ALA A 252 -0.28 -21.58 8.59
C ALA A 252 -0.66 -22.22 9.95
N GLY A 253 -1.03 -21.44 10.96
CA GLY A 253 -1.43 -21.95 12.30
C GLY A 253 -2.85 -22.53 12.39
N GLY A 254 -3.63 -22.52 11.31
CA GLY A 254 -5.04 -22.91 11.29
C GLY A 254 -5.31 -24.36 10.85
N LYS A 255 -4.64 -25.38 11.44
CA LYS A 255 -5.06 -26.80 11.37
C LYS A 255 -4.23 -27.69 12.30
N MET A 256 -4.65 -27.82 13.56
CA MET A 256 -4.46 -29.03 14.35
C MET A 256 -5.51 -29.07 15.47
N GLY A 257 -6.35 -30.11 15.47
CA GLY A 257 -7.63 -30.13 16.15
C GLY A 257 -7.62 -30.41 17.65
N LYS A 258 -8.82 -30.27 18.25
CA LYS A 258 -9.25 -31.11 19.37
C LYS A 258 -10.65 -31.63 19.09
N ASN A 259 -10.69 -32.90 18.69
CA ASN A 259 -11.83 -33.77 18.88
C ASN A 259 -12.18 -33.79 20.38
N GLY A 260 -13.38 -33.35 20.72
CA GLY A 260 -13.93 -33.44 22.07
C GLY A 260 -15.39 -33.88 21.98
N LYS A 261 -15.62 -35.20 22.04
CA LYS A 261 -16.93 -35.79 22.32
C LYS A 261 -17.53 -35.08 23.55
N LYS A 262 -18.69 -34.46 23.41
CA LYS A 262 -19.58 -34.19 24.55
C LYS A 262 -20.83 -35.04 24.37
N GLY A 263 -20.98 -36.01 25.28
CA GLY A 263 -22.21 -36.74 25.48
C GLY A 263 -23.31 -35.78 25.95
N VAL A 264 -24.53 -36.10 25.55
CA VAL A 264 -25.75 -35.44 25.99
C VAL A 264 -26.12 -36.06 27.32
N GLU A 265 -26.16 -35.25 28.38
CA GLU A 265 -26.72 -35.61 29.68
C GLU A 265 -27.89 -34.64 29.94
N LEU A 266 -29.07 -35.22 30.13
CA LEU A 266 -30.34 -34.54 30.40
C LEU A 266 -30.43 -34.31 31.92
N GLU A 267 -30.58 -33.06 32.36
CA GLU A 267 -30.98 -32.76 33.74
C GLU A 267 -32.44 -32.29 33.79
N GLU A 268 -33.23 -33.03 34.57
CA GLU A 268 -34.60 -32.74 34.98
C GLU A 268 -34.65 -31.52 35.92
N ALA A 269 -35.61 -30.64 35.67
CA ALA A 269 -35.92 -29.52 36.57
C ALA A 269 -36.96 -29.95 37.60
N ASP A 270 -36.55 -30.12 38.87
CA ASP A 270 -37.47 -30.19 40.01
C ASP A 270 -37.58 -28.82 40.69
N ARG A 271 -38.80 -28.27 40.74
CA ARG A 271 -39.15 -27.01 41.39
C ARG A 271 -39.87 -27.32 42.70
N LYS A 272 -39.30 -26.88 43.83
CA LYS A 272 -40.05 -26.70 45.09
C LYS A 272 -39.76 -25.34 45.72
N SER A 273 -40.80 -24.52 45.83
CA SER A 273 -40.99 -23.56 46.91
C SER A 273 -42.50 -23.40 47.12
N GLY A 274 -42.97 -23.71 48.32
CA GLY A 274 -44.39 -23.78 48.67
C GLY A 274 -45.01 -22.48 49.20
N CYS A 275 -46.35 -22.45 49.02
CA CYS A 275 -47.45 -22.00 49.89
C CYS A 275 -47.60 -20.56 50.46
N SER A 276 -48.90 -20.22 50.60
CA SER A 276 -49.59 -19.15 51.36
C SER A 276 -49.96 -17.92 50.50
N CYS A 277 -51.21 -17.45 50.38
CA CYS A 277 -52.52 -17.73 50.97
C CYS A 277 -53.60 -17.71 49.87
#